data_AF-A0A7Y2DVN1-F1
#
_entry.id   AF-A0A7Y2DVN1-F1
#
_cell.length_a   1.000
_cell.length_b   1.000
_cell.length_c   1.000
_cell.angle_alpha   90.00
_cell.angle_beta   90.00
_cell.angle_gamma   90.00
#
_symmetry.space_group_name_H-M   'P 1'
#
loop_
_entity.id
_entity.type
_entity.pdbx_description
1 polymer ?
#
loop_
_entity_poly.entity_id
_entity_poly.type
_entity_poly.pdbx_seq_one_letter_code
_entity_poly.pdbx_strand_id
1 'polypeptide(L)'
;MSSKWVSTRKGQTKDASPAQAPSGKAVRKEPSISNERFESRLMECEIKIDKGRPRSAESILTEISEQYSIPSALNIKLGILLAQTLSAQGKFDESLKTLHSIKDEDAFGDIDSELRIAFDLQKAVSLNGTGDADKAEAQLKETLRSVLDSDSDQLLGNVYVAFADVYNGQKDYKASFSYAEKGLDASRDL
;
A
#
# COMPACT_ATOMS: atom_id res chain seq x y z
N MET A 1 39.35 76.63 10.11
CA MET A 1 39.97 76.75 8.78
C MET A 1 40.84 75.52 8.55
N SER A 2 40.63 74.82 7.42
CA SER A 2 41.54 73.89 6.71
C SER A 2 42.27 72.78 7.50
N SER A 3 42.49 71.57 7.01
CA SER A 3 42.13 70.85 5.78
C SER A 3 42.81 69.47 5.88
N LYS A 4 42.16 68.45 5.32
CA LYS A 4 42.72 67.27 4.59
C LYS A 4 43.73 66.34 5.32
N TRP A 5 43.39 65.08 5.64
CA TRP A 5 43.20 63.87 4.81
C TRP A 5 44.48 63.20 4.23
N VAL A 6 44.46 61.85 4.30
CA VAL A 6 45.24 60.79 3.58
C VAL A 6 46.45 60.22 4.34
N SER A 7 46.33 59.06 5.03
CA SER A 7 46.51 57.63 4.58
C SER A 7 47.96 57.13 4.79
N THR A 8 48.33 55.95 5.30
CA THR A 8 47.78 54.58 5.12
C THR A 8 48.42 53.57 6.12
N ARG A 9 47.59 52.63 6.61
CA ARG A 9 47.80 51.19 6.99
C ARG A 9 49.08 50.66 7.70
N LYS A 10 48.82 49.95 8.82
CA LYS A 10 49.15 48.54 9.17
C LYS A 10 48.75 48.38 10.66
N GLY A 11 48.08 47.35 11.18
CA GLY A 11 47.57 46.06 10.74
C GLY A 11 46.99 45.37 12.00
N GLN A 12 46.35 44.21 11.81
CA GLN A 12 45.84 43.28 12.83
C GLN A 12 44.56 43.66 13.60
N THR A 13 43.41 43.23 13.06
CA THR A 13 42.29 42.76 13.88
C THR A 13 42.17 41.26 13.70
N LYS A 14 42.24 40.52 14.81
CA LYS A 14 41.97 39.07 14.88
C LYS A 14 40.51 38.82 14.46
N ASP A 15 40.33 38.15 13.34
CA ASP A 15 39.06 37.54 12.97
C ASP A 15 38.77 36.37 13.91
N ALA A 16 37.85 36.58 14.85
CA ALA A 16 37.18 35.49 15.54
C ALA A 16 36.05 34.99 14.63
N SER A 17 36.29 33.89 13.93
CA SER A 17 35.23 33.15 13.25
C SER A 17 34.24 32.60 14.28
N PRO A 18 32.91 32.78 14.11
CA PRO A 18 31.94 32.10 14.95
C PRO A 18 31.98 30.60 14.65
N ALA A 19 32.25 29.80 15.68
CA ALA A 19 32.14 28.35 15.61
C ALA A 19 30.69 27.98 15.26
N GLN A 20 30.48 27.46 14.06
CA GLN A 20 29.25 26.77 13.69
C GLN A 20 29.12 25.52 14.56
N ALA A 21 28.17 25.55 15.50
CA ALA A 21 27.73 24.35 16.20
C ALA A 21 27.17 23.36 15.16
N PRO A 22 27.55 22.07 15.22
CA PRO A 22 26.89 21.07 14.39
C PRO A 22 25.43 20.99 14.83
N SER A 23 24.53 21.46 13.95
CA SER A 23 23.11 21.20 14.00
C SER A 23 22.88 19.70 13.80
N GLY A 24 23.15 18.91 14.85
CA GLY A 24 22.63 17.57 14.97
C GLY A 24 21.13 17.68 15.09
N LYS A 25 20.40 17.58 13.97
CA LYS A 25 18.97 17.35 14.01
C LYS A 25 18.79 16.05 14.81
N ALA A 26 18.30 16.17 16.05
CA ALA A 26 17.86 15.03 16.81
C ALA A 26 16.85 14.29 15.93
N VAL A 27 17.21 13.08 15.48
CA VAL A 27 16.29 12.19 14.77
C VAL A 27 15.19 11.89 15.77
N ARG A 28 14.05 12.59 15.63
CA ARG A 28 12.87 12.27 16.42
C ARG A 28 12.46 10.87 15.99
N LYS A 29 12.58 9.90 16.90
CA LYS A 29 11.99 8.58 16.68
C LYS A 29 10.50 8.78 16.45
N GLU A 30 10.01 8.28 15.32
CA GLU A 30 8.59 8.27 15.03
C GLU A 30 7.85 7.51 16.14
N PRO A 31 6.66 7.99 16.55
CA PRO A 31 5.85 7.26 17.51
C PRO A 31 5.42 5.92 16.91
N SER A 32 5.34 4.87 17.73
CA SER A 32 4.69 3.62 17.33
C SER A 32 3.17 3.79 17.35
N ILE A 33 2.47 3.30 16.33
CA ILE A 33 1.01 3.22 16.35
C ILE A 33 0.54 2.06 17.24
N SER A 34 -0.55 2.24 18.00
CA SER A 34 -1.17 1.12 18.71
C SER A 34 -1.98 0.25 17.74
N ASN A 35 -2.06 -1.06 18.00
CA ASN A 35 -2.84 -1.98 17.15
C ASN A 35 -4.30 -1.53 17.00
N GLU A 36 -4.95 -1.12 18.09
CA GLU A 36 -6.34 -0.64 18.04
C GLU A 36 -6.52 0.57 17.11
N ARG A 37 -5.61 1.54 17.17
CA ARG A 37 -5.65 2.72 16.31
C ARG A 37 -5.34 2.35 14.86
N PHE A 38 -4.40 1.44 14.64
CA PHE A 38 -4.06 0.94 13.32
C PHE A 38 -5.26 0.26 12.65
N GLU A 39 -5.85 -0.73 13.33
CA GLU A 39 -7.00 -1.48 12.81
C GLU A 39 -8.23 -0.57 12.59
N SER A 40 -8.49 0.37 13.50
CA SER A 40 -9.57 1.36 13.32
C SER A 40 -9.37 2.22 12.06
N ARG A 41 -8.12 2.58 11.73
CA ARG A 41 -7.82 3.39 10.54
C ARG A 41 -7.85 2.56 9.26
N LEU A 42 -7.45 1.28 9.30
CA LEU A 42 -7.64 0.36 8.17
C LEU A 42 -9.13 0.18 7.85
N MET A 43 -9.95 -0.08 8.87
CA MET A 43 -11.40 -0.20 8.70
C MET A 43 -12.02 1.09 8.12
N GLU A 44 -11.55 2.28 8.54
CA GLU A 44 -11.98 3.52 7.90
C GLU A 44 -11.63 3.53 6.40
N CYS A 45 -10.44 3.07 6.02
CA CYS A 45 -10.02 3.02 4.63
C CYS A 45 -10.88 2.07 3.79
N GLU A 46 -11.16 0.87 4.28
CA GLU A 46 -12.05 -0.11 3.64
C GLU A 46 -13.42 0.52 3.35
N ILE A 47 -14.04 1.13 4.37
CA ILE A 47 -15.33 1.83 4.22
C ILE A 47 -15.26 2.96 3.16
N LYS A 48 -14.12 3.64 3.01
CA LYS A 48 -13.95 4.67 1.98
C LYS A 48 -13.84 4.04 0.60
N ILE A 49 -13.13 2.93 0.44
CA ILE A 49 -13.02 2.19 -0.82
C ILE A 49 -14.41 1.73 -1.27
N ASP A 50 -15.18 1.10 -0.38
CA ASP A 50 -16.54 0.62 -0.67
C ASP A 50 -17.49 1.75 -1.08
N LYS A 51 -17.27 2.95 -0.54
CA LYS A 51 -18.04 4.16 -0.88
C LYS A 51 -17.53 4.88 -2.13
N GLY A 52 -16.61 4.27 -2.89
CA GLY A 52 -16.02 4.85 -4.10
C GLY A 52 -15.12 6.06 -3.83
N ARG A 53 -14.45 6.12 -2.66
CA ARG A 53 -13.55 7.22 -2.26
C ARG A 53 -12.10 6.74 -2.04
N PRO A 54 -11.48 6.05 -3.00
CA PRO A 54 -10.15 5.48 -2.80
C PRO A 54 -9.05 6.53 -2.59
N ARG A 55 -9.18 7.75 -3.14
CA ARG A 55 -8.22 8.84 -2.85
C ARG A 55 -8.18 9.24 -1.39
N SER A 56 -9.32 9.20 -0.70
CA SER A 56 -9.39 9.47 0.73
C SER A 56 -8.74 8.35 1.54
N ALA A 57 -8.93 7.09 1.12
CA ALA A 57 -8.24 5.95 1.73
C ALA A 57 -6.72 6.05 1.54
N GLU A 58 -6.25 6.38 0.32
CA GLU A 58 -4.82 6.54 0.02
C GLU A 58 -4.18 7.58 0.94
N SER A 59 -4.83 8.74 1.10
CA SER A 59 -4.35 9.78 2.01
C SER A 59 -4.20 9.31 3.45
N ILE A 60 -5.12 8.48 3.95
CA ILE A 60 -5.06 7.94 5.31
C ILE A 60 -3.91 6.93 5.44
N LEU A 61 -3.76 6.03 4.47
CA LEU A 61 -2.73 4.99 4.50
C LEU A 61 -1.33 5.59 4.40
N THR A 62 -1.13 6.58 3.52
CA THR A 62 0.12 7.33 3.43
C THR A 62 0.41 8.06 4.73
N GLU A 63 -0.59 8.72 5.33
CA GLU A 63 -0.44 9.39 6.63
C GLU A 63 0.04 8.41 7.72
N ILE A 64 -0.52 7.20 7.77
CA ILE A 64 -0.10 6.18 8.74
C ILE A 64 1.39 5.82 8.52
N SER A 65 1.79 5.60 7.26
CA SER A 65 3.17 5.24 6.91
C SER A 65 4.19 6.36 7.16
N GLU A 66 3.79 7.63 7.09
CA GLU A 66 4.67 8.78 7.30
C GLU A 66 4.75 9.21 8.77
N GLN A 67 3.71 8.98 9.55
CA GLN A 67 3.64 9.47 10.93
C GLN A 67 4.08 8.44 11.97
N TYR A 68 4.08 7.15 11.63
CA TYR A 68 4.27 6.08 12.59
C TYR A 68 5.30 5.06 12.14
N SER A 69 6.07 4.57 13.10
CA SER A 69 6.79 3.31 12.93
C SER A 69 5.79 2.16 13.04
N ILE A 70 5.69 1.37 11.97
CA ILE A 70 4.76 0.25 11.83
C ILE A 70 5.55 -1.07 11.93
N PRO A 71 5.15 -2.01 12.79
CA PRO A 71 5.73 -3.36 12.80
C PRO A 71 5.55 -4.07 11.45
N SER A 72 6.55 -4.83 10.97
CA SER A 72 6.52 -5.48 9.64
C SER A 72 5.24 -6.29 9.37
N ALA A 73 4.72 -7.03 10.36
CA ALA A 73 3.48 -7.78 10.21
C ALA A 73 2.25 -6.89 9.91
N LEU A 74 2.17 -5.71 10.53
CA LEU A 74 1.14 -4.72 10.24
C LEU A 74 1.40 -3.98 8.92
N ASN A 75 2.69 -3.80 8.56
CA ASN A 75 3.05 -3.14 7.31
C ASN A 75 2.56 -3.92 6.09
N ILE A 76 2.52 -5.26 6.18
CA ILE A 76 1.97 -6.11 5.12
C ILE A 76 0.47 -5.86 4.94
N LYS A 77 -0.32 -5.80 6.03
CA LYS A 77 -1.75 -5.46 5.97
C LYS A 77 -1.98 -4.08 5.33
N LEU A 78 -1.22 -3.08 5.78
CA LEU A 78 -1.30 -1.72 5.23
C LEU A 78 -0.96 -1.71 3.74
N GLY A 79 0.09 -2.43 3.33
CA GLY A 79 0.52 -2.49 1.94
C GLY A 79 -0.49 -3.17 1.03
N ILE A 80 -1.16 -4.24 1.47
CA ILE A 80 -2.25 -4.88 0.71
C ILE A 80 -3.41 -3.90 0.53
N LEU A 81 -3.84 -3.20 1.59
CA LEU A 81 -4.94 -2.24 1.51
C LEU A 81 -4.57 -1.01 0.65
N LEU A 82 -3.30 -0.58 0.68
CA LEU A 82 -2.79 0.46 -0.21
C LEU A 82 -2.80 0.00 -1.67
N ALA A 83 -2.37 -1.23 -1.94
CA ALA A 83 -2.43 -1.82 -3.28
C ALA A 83 -3.86 -1.93 -3.80
N GLN A 84 -4.83 -2.34 -2.97
CA GLN A 84 -6.27 -2.32 -3.27
C GLN A 84 -6.75 -0.91 -3.62
N THR A 85 -6.37 0.07 -2.80
CA THR A 85 -6.73 1.48 -2.98
C THR A 85 -6.20 2.06 -4.29
N LEU A 86 -4.97 1.70 -4.67
CA LEU A 86 -4.36 2.10 -5.93
C LEU A 86 -5.10 1.46 -7.12
N SER A 87 -5.40 0.16 -7.05
CA SER A 87 -6.18 -0.55 -8.08
C SER A 87 -7.58 0.06 -8.26
N ALA A 88 -8.26 0.43 -7.17
CA ALA A 88 -9.54 1.14 -7.23
C ALA A 88 -9.47 2.52 -7.90
N GLN A 89 -8.27 3.09 -8.06
CA GLN A 89 -8.02 4.32 -8.82
C GLN A 89 -7.54 4.07 -10.26
N GLY A 90 -7.40 2.81 -10.68
CA GLY A 90 -6.81 2.43 -11.96
C GLY A 90 -5.27 2.50 -11.97
N LYS A 91 -4.63 2.67 -10.81
CA LYS A 91 -3.17 2.78 -10.65
C LYS A 91 -2.53 1.39 -10.46
N PHE A 92 -2.70 0.50 -11.43
CA PHE A 92 -2.34 -0.92 -11.28
C PHE A 92 -0.82 -1.18 -11.20
N ASP A 93 -0.01 -0.43 -11.95
CA ASP A 93 1.45 -0.54 -11.86
C ASP A 93 1.99 -0.16 -10.48
N GLU A 94 1.41 0.89 -9.88
CA GLU A 94 1.77 1.34 -8.53
C GLU A 94 1.32 0.32 -7.49
N SER A 95 0.12 -0.26 -7.67
CA SER A 95 -0.36 -1.37 -6.86
C SER A 95 0.61 -2.57 -6.87
N LEU A 96 1.11 -2.98 -8.05
CA LEU A 96 2.10 -4.06 -8.16
C LEU A 96 3.43 -3.70 -7.49
N LYS A 97 3.89 -2.45 -7.60
CA LYS A 97 5.10 -1.98 -6.90
C LYS A 97 4.95 -2.06 -5.38
N THR A 98 3.79 -1.65 -4.84
CA THR A 98 3.50 -1.78 -3.41
C THR A 98 3.53 -3.23 -2.95
N LEU A 99 2.89 -4.14 -3.69
CA LEU A 99 2.92 -5.58 -3.38
C LEU A 99 4.33 -6.18 -3.47
N HIS A 100 5.14 -5.72 -4.43
CA HIS A 100 6.54 -6.15 -4.52
C HIS A 100 7.34 -5.70 -3.30
N SER A 101 7.16 -4.45 -2.87
CA SER A 101 7.88 -3.89 -1.72
C SER A 101 7.57 -4.62 -0.41
N ILE A 102 6.31 -5.01 -0.17
CA ILE A 102 5.95 -5.72 1.07
C ILE A 102 6.36 -7.19 1.07
N LYS A 103 6.65 -7.77 -0.10
CA LYS A 103 7.18 -9.14 -0.21
C LYS A 103 8.60 -9.25 0.38
N ASP A 104 9.32 -8.14 0.41
CA ASP A 104 10.67 -8.04 0.94
C ASP A 104 10.70 -7.79 2.47
N GLU A 105 9.53 -7.66 3.11
CA GLU A 105 9.43 -7.59 4.58
C GLU A 105 9.81 -8.92 5.22
N ASP A 106 10.61 -8.87 6.29
CA ASP A 106 11.06 -10.06 7.02
C ASP A 106 9.88 -10.95 7.49
N ALA A 107 8.76 -10.32 7.86
CA ALA A 107 7.56 -11.00 8.34
C ALA A 107 6.73 -11.67 7.23
N PHE A 108 7.04 -11.44 5.95
CA PHE A 108 6.21 -11.93 4.83
C PHE A 108 6.18 -13.46 4.74
N GLY A 109 7.26 -14.13 5.17
CA GLY A 109 7.33 -15.60 5.21
C GLY A 109 6.39 -16.23 6.23
N ASP A 110 6.01 -15.48 7.26
CA ASP A 110 5.29 -15.97 8.44
C ASP A 110 3.86 -15.43 8.56
N ILE A 111 3.34 -14.79 7.49
CA ILE A 111 1.96 -14.30 7.50
C ILE A 111 0.96 -15.46 7.54
N ASP A 112 -0.20 -15.21 8.15
CA ASP A 112 -1.29 -16.16 8.15
C ASP A 112 -1.84 -16.42 6.73
N SER A 113 -2.57 -17.53 6.59
CA SER A 113 -3.10 -17.97 5.31
C SER A 113 -4.08 -16.97 4.71
N GLU A 114 -4.87 -16.28 5.53
CA GLU A 114 -5.87 -15.32 5.07
C GLU A 114 -5.20 -14.10 4.43
N LEU A 115 -4.19 -13.54 5.10
CA LEU A 115 -3.40 -12.43 4.60
C LEU A 115 -2.59 -12.81 3.36
N ARG A 116 -2.12 -14.07 3.30
CA ARG A 116 -1.46 -14.58 2.09
C ARG A 116 -2.42 -14.67 0.91
N ILE A 117 -3.64 -15.19 1.12
CA ILE A 117 -4.67 -15.26 0.08
C ILE A 117 -5.06 -13.85 -0.37
N ALA A 118 -5.23 -12.90 0.55
CA ALA A 118 -5.54 -11.50 0.24
C ALA A 118 -4.43 -10.85 -0.60
N PHE A 119 -3.16 -11.10 -0.27
CA PHE A 119 -2.01 -10.65 -1.08
C PHE A 119 -2.05 -11.23 -2.49
N ASP A 120 -2.19 -12.55 -2.62
CA ASP A 120 -2.15 -13.25 -3.91
C ASP A 120 -3.36 -12.88 -4.80
N LEU A 121 -4.54 -12.66 -4.18
CA LEU A 121 -5.71 -12.10 -4.83
C LEU A 121 -5.44 -10.67 -5.35
N GLN A 122 -4.95 -9.77 -4.49
CA GLN A 122 -4.70 -8.39 -4.91
C GLN A 122 -3.65 -8.31 -6.02
N LYS A 123 -2.63 -9.19 -5.99
CA LYS A 123 -1.65 -9.32 -7.07
C LYS A 123 -2.31 -9.69 -8.39
N ALA A 124 -3.24 -10.64 -8.39
CA ALA A 124 -3.96 -11.04 -9.58
C ALA A 124 -4.84 -9.91 -10.14
N VAL A 125 -5.54 -9.19 -9.28
CA VAL A 125 -6.33 -8.01 -9.65
C VAL A 125 -5.46 -6.95 -10.33
N SER A 126 -4.29 -6.66 -9.76
CA SER A 126 -3.38 -5.67 -10.34
C SER A 126 -2.78 -6.13 -11.67
N LEU A 127 -2.44 -7.42 -11.82
CA LEU A 127 -1.99 -8.00 -13.10
C LEU A 127 -3.07 -7.90 -14.19
N ASN A 128 -4.34 -8.16 -13.84
CA ASN A 128 -5.45 -8.00 -14.79
C ASN A 128 -5.56 -6.54 -15.24
N GLY A 129 -5.47 -5.61 -14.29
CA GLY A 129 -5.54 -4.18 -14.57
C GLY A 129 -4.39 -3.63 -15.43
N THR A 130 -3.21 -4.27 -15.42
CA THR A 130 -2.12 -3.93 -16.36
C THR A 130 -2.28 -4.57 -17.74
N GLY A 131 -3.32 -5.38 -17.97
CA GLY A 131 -3.58 -6.09 -19.23
C GLY A 131 -2.91 -7.46 -19.33
N ASP A 132 -2.26 -7.95 -18.27
CA ASP A 132 -1.60 -9.26 -18.22
C ASP A 132 -2.61 -10.36 -17.79
N ALA A 133 -3.70 -10.51 -18.57
CA ALA A 133 -4.82 -11.39 -18.23
C ALA A 133 -4.41 -12.86 -18.01
N ASP A 134 -3.48 -13.39 -18.81
CA ASP A 134 -3.00 -14.78 -18.67
C ASP A 134 -2.29 -15.02 -17.32
N LYS A 135 -1.50 -14.04 -16.86
CA LYS A 135 -0.83 -14.12 -15.56
C LYS A 135 -1.82 -13.95 -14.41
N ALA A 136 -2.80 -13.06 -14.58
CA ALA A 136 -3.87 -12.88 -13.61
C ALA A 136 -4.67 -14.18 -13.44
N GLU A 137 -5.07 -14.83 -14.55
CA GLU A 137 -5.79 -16.10 -14.51
C GLU A 137 -4.97 -17.21 -13.84
N ALA A 138 -3.67 -17.32 -14.18
CA ALA A 138 -2.78 -18.29 -13.56
C ALA A 138 -2.69 -18.08 -12.04
N GLN A 139 -2.49 -16.82 -11.60
CA GLN A 139 -2.44 -16.46 -10.19
C GLN A 139 -3.77 -16.78 -9.48
N LEU A 140 -4.92 -16.43 -10.09
CA LEU A 140 -6.24 -16.72 -9.50
C LEU A 140 -6.52 -18.22 -9.36
N LYS A 141 -6.03 -19.06 -10.27
CA LYS A 141 -6.15 -20.53 -10.15
C LYS A 141 -5.38 -21.06 -8.94
N GLU A 142 -4.22 -20.50 -8.63
CA GLU A 142 -3.47 -20.84 -7.43
C GLU A 142 -4.18 -20.32 -6.18
N THR A 143 -4.61 -19.05 -6.18
CA THR A 143 -5.35 -18.44 -5.07
C THR A 143 -6.65 -19.18 -4.77
N LEU A 144 -7.37 -19.65 -5.79
CA LEU A 144 -8.60 -20.43 -5.63
C LEU A 144 -8.36 -21.76 -4.90
N ARG A 145 -7.23 -22.43 -5.15
CA ARG A 145 -6.89 -23.66 -4.40
C ARG A 145 -6.66 -23.33 -2.93
N SER A 146 -5.85 -22.30 -2.65
CA SER A 146 -5.55 -21.87 -1.28
C SER A 146 -6.80 -21.45 -0.51
N VAL A 147 -7.75 -20.76 -1.15
CA VAL A 147 -8.97 -20.31 -0.46
C VAL A 147 -9.98 -21.44 -0.24
N LEU A 148 -10.04 -22.43 -1.13
CA LEU A 148 -10.87 -23.63 -0.91
C LEU A 148 -10.34 -24.51 0.23
N ASP A 149 -9.05 -24.44 0.50
CA ASP A 149 -8.42 -25.08 1.67
C ASP A 149 -8.56 -24.23 2.95
N SER A 150 -9.16 -23.03 2.85
CA SER A 150 -9.41 -22.12 3.97
C SER A 150 -10.92 -22.02 4.27
N ASP A 151 -11.28 -21.70 5.51
CA ASP A 151 -12.68 -21.49 5.91
C ASP A 151 -13.15 -20.03 5.65
N SER A 152 -12.68 -19.38 4.58
CA SER A 152 -12.99 -17.97 4.27
C SER A 152 -13.90 -17.82 3.05
N ASP A 153 -15.21 -17.90 3.27
CA ASP A 153 -16.24 -17.72 2.22
C ASP A 153 -16.19 -16.32 1.60
N GLN A 154 -15.82 -15.30 2.39
CA GLN A 154 -15.64 -13.94 1.91
C GLN A 154 -14.52 -13.84 0.87
N LEU A 155 -13.36 -14.45 1.15
CA LEU A 155 -12.25 -14.45 0.18
C LEU A 155 -12.59 -15.31 -1.03
N LEU A 156 -13.33 -16.41 -0.86
CA LEU A 156 -13.79 -17.25 -1.97
C LEU A 156 -14.67 -16.45 -2.93
N GLY A 157 -15.63 -15.68 -2.39
CA GLY A 157 -16.46 -14.76 -3.17
C GLY A 157 -15.63 -13.75 -3.96
N ASN A 158 -14.65 -13.12 -3.30
CA ASN A 158 -13.76 -12.15 -3.95
C ASN A 158 -12.90 -12.77 -5.06
N VAL A 159 -12.41 -14.00 -4.89
CA VAL A 159 -11.68 -14.73 -5.93
C VAL A 159 -12.56 -14.99 -7.15
N TYR A 160 -13.82 -15.37 -6.95
CA TYR A 160 -14.76 -15.56 -8.06
C TYR A 160 -15.10 -14.25 -8.78
N VAL A 161 -15.27 -13.14 -8.06
CA VAL A 161 -15.43 -11.82 -8.69
C VAL A 161 -14.20 -11.46 -9.54
N ALA A 162 -12.99 -11.69 -9.04
CA ALA A 162 -11.78 -11.43 -9.81
C ALA A 162 -11.67 -12.30 -11.08
N PHE A 163 -12.10 -13.57 -11.04
CA PHE A 163 -12.21 -14.39 -12.26
C PHE A 163 -13.23 -13.80 -13.25
N ALA A 164 -14.37 -13.32 -12.75
CA ALA A 164 -15.39 -12.72 -13.60
C ALA A 164 -14.84 -11.50 -14.35
N ASP A 165 -14.03 -10.67 -13.69
CA ASP A 165 -13.38 -9.50 -14.27
C ASP A 165 -12.32 -9.86 -15.33
N VAL A 166 -11.50 -10.89 -15.06
CA VAL A 166 -10.51 -11.40 -16.03
C VAL A 166 -11.21 -11.89 -17.30
N TYR A 167 -12.21 -12.76 -17.17
CA TYR A 167 -12.93 -13.30 -18.33
C TYR A 167 -13.76 -12.23 -19.06
N ASN A 168 -14.27 -11.23 -18.34
CA ASN A 168 -14.93 -10.08 -18.97
C ASN A 168 -13.95 -9.30 -19.86
N GLY A 169 -12.73 -9.04 -19.37
CA GLY A 169 -11.66 -8.40 -20.15
C GLY A 169 -11.26 -9.20 -21.40
N GLN A 170 -11.23 -10.53 -21.29
CA GLN A 170 -11.00 -11.45 -22.41
C GLN A 170 -12.20 -11.59 -23.36
N LYS A 171 -13.36 -11.01 -23.04
CA LYS A 171 -14.64 -11.13 -23.75
C LYS A 171 -15.24 -12.55 -23.73
N ASP A 172 -14.84 -13.39 -22.79
CA ASP A 172 -15.54 -14.64 -22.49
C ASP A 172 -16.68 -14.35 -21.49
N TYR A 173 -17.77 -13.79 -22.03
CA TYR A 173 -18.91 -13.38 -21.21
C TYR A 173 -19.63 -14.56 -20.54
N LYS A 174 -19.52 -15.77 -21.11
CA LYS A 174 -20.11 -16.96 -20.51
C LYS A 174 -19.37 -17.37 -19.25
N ALA A 175 -18.02 -17.42 -19.32
CA ALA A 175 -17.20 -17.69 -18.15
C ALA A 175 -17.34 -16.57 -17.12
N SER A 176 -17.30 -15.31 -17.56
CA SER A 176 -17.46 -14.14 -16.70
C SER A 176 -18.77 -14.20 -15.89
N PHE A 177 -19.90 -14.44 -16.56
CA PHE A 177 -21.19 -14.55 -15.88
C PHE A 177 -21.24 -15.73 -14.90
N SER A 178 -20.72 -16.90 -15.29
CA SER A 178 -20.69 -18.07 -14.41
C SER A 178 -19.88 -17.84 -13.13
N TYR A 179 -18.76 -17.12 -13.23
CA TYR A 179 -17.96 -16.76 -12.06
C TYR A 179 -18.62 -15.66 -11.21
N ALA A 180 -19.29 -14.69 -11.84
CA ALA A 180 -20.07 -13.68 -11.11
C ALA A 180 -21.20 -14.32 -10.29
N GLU A 181 -21.91 -15.32 -10.83
CA GLU A 181 -22.93 -16.07 -10.08
C GLU A 181 -22.32 -16.81 -8.88
N LYS A 182 -21.20 -17.50 -9.06
CA LYS A 182 -20.49 -18.15 -7.95
C LYS A 182 -20.05 -17.18 -6.86
N GLY A 183 -19.57 -15.99 -7.25
CA GLY A 183 -19.18 -14.94 -6.30
C GLY A 183 -20.37 -14.40 -5.50
N LEU A 184 -21.53 -14.28 -6.15
CA LEU A 184 -22.78 -13.89 -5.50
C LEU A 184 -23.26 -14.96 -4.51
N ASP A 185 -23.21 -16.24 -4.90
CA ASP A 185 -23.62 -17.34 -4.04
C ASP A 185 -22.71 -17.46 -2.81
N ALA A 186 -21.38 -17.36 -2.98
CA ALA A 186 -20.44 -17.34 -1.85
C ALA A 186 -20.67 -16.16 -0.89
N SER A 187 -21.10 -15.00 -1.40
CA SER A 187 -21.39 -13.82 -0.58
C SER A 187 -22.75 -13.87 0.14
N ARG A 188 -23.67 -14.77 -0.27
CA ARG A 188 -25.01 -14.89 0.33
C ARG A 188 -25.03 -15.72 1.60
N ASP A 189 -24.00 -16.53 1.81
CA ASP A 189 -23.87 -17.43 2.95
C ASP A 189 -23.10 -16.80 4.14
N LEU A 190 -22.70 -15.53 4.02
CA LEU A 190 -22.08 -14.69 5.06
C LEU A 190 -23.12 -13.92 5.90
#